data_AF-A0A972ZPF4-F1
#
_entry.id   AF-A0A972ZPF4-F1
#
_cell.length_a   1.000
_cell.length_b   1.000
_cell.length_c   1.000
_cell.angle_alpha   90.00
_cell.angle_beta   90.00
_cell.angle_gamma   90.00
#
_symmetry.space_group_name_H-M   'P 1'
#
loop_
_entity.id
_entity.type
_entity.pdbx_description
1 polymer ?
#
loop_
_entity_poly.entity_id
_entity_poly.type
_entity_poly.pdbx_seq_one_letter_code
_entity_poly.pdbx_strand_id
1 'polypeptide(L)'
;MKEDKILLDFEREFNPTNIPFGDIIDSEPKFKNELFNQFCNAESKPNFDLYLADFYSQDEINKGFKEASEQIPVSNSKGVVVAANFVTTTPFERSIKKHHQEFTDKIVHGTLPIKYYCPDIEKTTIVQTLKAINKELDILKESVFDEKTDKYKEAEIRAYNVIKLVVSLGEFAQYIINYLQQDKDNILLHIKKANKSKHDFWKTLKSNFNNSISNSLPQQTTEQMKENLLQLVCCSKGNEIIDEIDKIYLDKSLSIDRKIVLIGDIKDIFKLGEKNIKDGVVSIFFDEKEYIFPEWKIKSIVDCCKDRLKKLKRRQREKALPPQQNNPNSLKRSEHLSDIITDEKSKEIVEAIKVKYKNIKGKRLRILLMALQELEFLPKNRIAAKFHACCKNDFDWEIASYNAMDKKYFKIGFKTKKGDYIESDDEKELKQIISYINSVINS
;
A
#
# COMPACT_ATOMS: atom_id res chain seq x y z
N MET A 1 -9.05 4.68 26.44
CA MET A 1 -9.57 3.33 26.78
C MET A 1 -10.41 2.69 25.69
N LYS A 2 -11.50 3.29 25.17
CA LYS A 2 -12.27 2.65 24.06
C LYS A 2 -11.49 2.64 22.73
N GLU A 3 -10.82 3.74 22.40
CA GLU A 3 -10.01 3.84 21.17
C GLU A 3 -8.81 2.89 21.19
N ASP A 4 -8.08 2.83 22.31
CA ASP A 4 -6.93 1.93 22.46
C ASP A 4 -7.32 0.47 22.28
N LYS A 5 -8.50 0.07 22.78
CA LYS A 5 -9.02 -1.30 22.59
C LYS A 5 -9.29 -1.59 21.11
N ILE A 6 -9.98 -0.69 20.41
CA ILE A 6 -10.35 -0.90 19.00
C ILE A 6 -9.09 -0.96 18.12
N LEU A 7 -8.06 -0.16 18.43
CA LEU A 7 -6.79 -0.23 17.72
C LEU A 7 -6.09 -1.58 17.93
N LEU A 8 -6.06 -2.09 19.18
CA LEU A 8 -5.51 -3.41 19.47
C LEU A 8 -6.29 -4.54 18.78
N ASP A 9 -7.62 -4.44 18.74
CA ASP A 9 -8.48 -5.40 18.03
C ASP A 9 -8.19 -5.36 16.52
N PHE A 10 -7.99 -4.17 15.94
CA PHE A 10 -7.59 -4.00 14.55
C PHE A 10 -6.22 -4.60 14.27
N GLU A 11 -5.21 -4.34 15.11
CA GLU A 11 -3.86 -4.90 14.93
C GLU A 11 -3.84 -6.43 15.03
N ARG A 12 -4.75 -7.01 15.83
CA ARG A 12 -4.91 -8.47 15.94
C ARG A 12 -5.58 -9.06 14.70
N GLU A 13 -6.65 -8.45 14.20
CA GLU A 13 -7.39 -8.91 13.03
C GLU A 13 -6.63 -8.64 11.71
N PHE A 14 -5.85 -7.55 11.66
CA PHE A 14 -5.04 -7.20 10.50
C PHE A 14 -3.77 -8.06 10.47
N ASN A 15 -3.89 -9.24 9.84
CA ASN A 15 -2.74 -10.03 9.44
C ASN A 15 -2.44 -9.85 7.94
N PRO A 16 -1.34 -9.18 7.55
CA PRO A 16 -0.97 -8.95 6.15
C PRO A 16 -0.90 -10.23 5.31
N THR A 17 -0.64 -11.39 5.89
CA THR A 17 -0.53 -12.65 5.13
C THR A 17 -1.88 -13.22 4.71
N ASN A 18 -2.96 -12.83 5.38
CA ASN A 18 -4.30 -13.39 5.17
C ASN A 18 -5.18 -12.49 4.28
N ILE A 19 -4.76 -11.25 4.05
CA ILE A 19 -5.46 -10.27 3.23
C ILE A 19 -4.68 -10.15 1.92
N PRO A 20 -5.32 -10.34 0.74
CA PRO A 20 -4.66 -10.10 -0.53
C PRO A 20 -4.11 -8.67 -0.57
N PHE A 21 -2.85 -8.52 -0.99
CA PHE A 21 -2.14 -7.22 -1.00
C PHE A 21 -1.95 -6.60 0.40
N GLY A 22 -1.94 -7.42 1.45
CA GLY A 22 -1.77 -6.95 2.83
C GLY A 22 -0.42 -6.25 3.09
N ASP A 23 0.62 -6.61 2.33
CA ASP A 23 1.91 -5.94 2.32
C ASP A 23 1.82 -4.49 1.83
N ILE A 24 1.02 -4.24 0.78
CA ILE A 24 0.75 -2.88 0.29
C ILE A 24 0.03 -2.07 1.36
N ILE A 25 -1.01 -2.64 1.98
CA ILE A 25 -1.78 -1.96 3.05
C ILE A 25 -0.85 -1.61 4.22
N ASP A 26 0.02 -2.52 4.64
CA ASP A 26 0.93 -2.26 5.77
C ASP A 26 2.00 -1.19 5.41
N SER A 27 2.42 -1.14 4.15
CA SER A 27 3.40 -0.17 3.66
C SER A 27 2.86 1.25 3.47
N GLU A 28 1.55 1.41 3.26
CA GLU A 28 0.90 2.69 2.94
C GLU A 28 -0.02 3.17 4.07
N PRO A 29 0.43 4.09 4.95
CA PRO A 29 -0.32 4.50 6.14
C PRO A 29 -1.73 5.03 5.86
N LYS A 30 -1.91 5.73 4.73
CA LYS A 30 -3.24 6.21 4.33
C LYS A 30 -4.21 5.06 4.08
N PHE A 31 -3.74 4.01 3.41
CA PHE A 31 -4.56 2.85 3.11
C PHE A 31 -4.91 2.08 4.38
N LYS A 32 -3.93 1.88 5.28
CA LYS A 32 -4.15 1.27 6.59
C LYS A 32 -5.15 2.06 7.45
N ASN A 33 -5.05 3.39 7.45
CA ASN A 33 -5.97 4.26 8.18
C ASN A 33 -7.40 4.21 7.62
N GLU A 34 -7.56 4.18 6.30
CA GLU A 34 -8.88 4.04 5.70
C GLU A 34 -9.49 2.67 6.01
N LEU A 35 -8.69 1.60 5.95
CA LEU A 35 -9.13 0.27 6.37
C LEU A 35 -9.52 0.24 7.85
N PHE A 36 -8.76 0.90 8.73
CA PHE A 36 -9.09 1.05 10.14
C PHE A 36 -10.42 1.80 10.34
N ASN A 37 -10.66 2.88 9.59
CA ASN A 37 -11.92 3.62 9.65
C ASN A 37 -13.11 2.74 9.23
N GLN A 38 -12.97 1.92 8.18
CA GLN A 38 -14.00 0.96 7.79
C GLN A 38 -14.18 -0.13 8.86
N PHE A 39 -13.08 -0.62 9.44
CA PHE A 39 -13.10 -1.62 10.51
C PHE A 39 -13.88 -1.11 11.74
N CYS A 40 -13.67 0.12 12.17
CA CYS A 40 -14.41 0.73 13.29
C CYS A 40 -15.95 0.72 13.10
N ASN A 41 -16.41 0.68 11.86
CA ASN A 41 -17.84 0.69 11.49
C ASN A 41 -18.35 -0.68 11.01
N ALA A 42 -17.49 -1.71 10.97
CA ALA A 42 -17.86 -3.02 10.47
C ALA A 42 -18.75 -3.79 11.46
N GLU A 43 -19.56 -4.71 10.93
CA GLU A 43 -20.35 -5.63 11.75
C GLU A 43 -19.42 -6.43 12.67
N SER A 44 -19.80 -6.58 13.95
CA SER A 44 -18.97 -7.30 14.91
C SER A 44 -19.20 -8.81 14.84
N LYS A 45 -18.12 -9.58 14.95
CA LYS A 45 -18.15 -11.05 15.07
C LYS A 45 -17.63 -11.49 16.44
N PRO A 46 -18.05 -12.68 16.94
CA PRO A 46 -17.39 -13.31 18.06
C PRO A 46 -15.89 -13.53 17.79
N ASN A 47 -15.03 -13.22 18.75
CA ASN A 47 -13.59 -13.43 18.65
C ASN A 47 -13.12 -14.31 19.82
N PHE A 48 -12.57 -15.48 19.48
CA PHE A 48 -12.14 -16.47 20.47
C PHE A 48 -10.91 -16.00 21.26
N ASP A 49 -10.00 -15.26 20.64
CA ASP A 49 -8.79 -14.76 21.32
C ASP A 49 -9.15 -13.76 22.43
N LEU A 50 -10.17 -12.92 22.22
CA LEU A 50 -10.72 -12.04 23.26
C LEU A 50 -11.32 -12.83 24.42
N TYR A 51 -11.97 -13.97 24.14
CA TYR A 51 -12.49 -14.86 25.17
C TYR A 51 -11.36 -15.57 25.93
N LEU A 52 -10.35 -16.04 25.21
CA LEU A 52 -9.24 -16.78 25.76
C LEU A 52 -8.34 -15.93 26.67
N ALA A 53 -8.25 -14.62 26.39
CA ALA A 53 -7.50 -13.66 27.19
C ALA A 53 -8.00 -13.49 28.64
N ASP A 54 -9.22 -13.93 28.96
CA ASP A 54 -9.70 -13.98 30.35
C ASP A 54 -9.11 -15.17 31.14
N PHE A 55 -8.53 -16.17 30.46
CA PHE A 55 -8.03 -17.41 31.06
C PHE A 55 -6.51 -17.58 30.97
N TYR A 56 -5.88 -17.02 29.93
CA TYR A 56 -4.44 -17.13 29.71
C TYR A 56 -3.86 -15.77 29.30
N SER A 57 -2.67 -15.48 29.84
CA SER A 57 -1.80 -14.45 29.30
C SER A 57 -1.24 -14.86 27.92
N GLN A 58 -0.81 -13.88 27.12
CA GLN A 58 -0.19 -14.17 25.83
C GLN A 58 1.07 -15.04 25.97
N ASP A 59 1.84 -14.87 27.05
CA ASP A 59 3.04 -15.66 27.33
C ASP A 59 2.70 -17.12 27.66
N GLU A 60 1.62 -17.37 28.40
CA GLU A 60 1.13 -18.73 28.65
C GLU A 60 0.64 -19.41 27.37
N ILE A 61 -0.05 -18.66 26.50
CA ILE A 61 -0.47 -19.16 25.19
C ILE A 61 0.75 -19.55 24.34
N ASN A 62 1.73 -18.65 24.23
CA ASN A 62 2.95 -18.87 23.47
C ASN A 62 3.76 -20.06 24.01
N LYS A 63 3.89 -20.17 25.34
CA LYS A 63 4.57 -21.28 26.01
C LYS A 63 3.85 -22.60 25.77
N GLY A 64 2.53 -22.62 25.94
CA GLY A 64 1.72 -23.83 25.75
C GLY A 64 1.77 -24.36 24.31
N PHE A 65 1.73 -23.47 23.31
CA PHE A 65 1.90 -23.88 21.90
C PHE A 65 3.33 -24.33 21.59
N LYS A 66 4.35 -23.70 22.18
CA LYS A 66 5.74 -24.14 22.03
C LYS A 66 5.94 -25.56 22.57
N GLU A 67 5.48 -25.82 23.80
CA GLU A 67 5.53 -27.16 24.40
C GLU A 67 4.77 -28.20 23.56
N ALA A 68 3.60 -27.84 23.02
CA ALA A 68 2.85 -28.73 22.12
C ALA A 68 3.63 -29.03 20.83
N SER A 69 4.28 -28.02 20.24
CA SER A 69 5.08 -28.19 19.02
C SER A 69 6.31 -29.09 19.21
N GLU A 70 6.93 -29.05 20.40
CA GLU A 70 8.08 -29.88 20.75
C GLU A 70 7.70 -31.36 20.93
N GLN A 71 6.42 -31.66 21.20
CA GLN A 71 5.91 -33.03 21.32
C GLN A 71 5.49 -33.65 19.98
N ILE A 72 5.50 -32.89 18.88
CA ILE A 72 5.26 -33.44 17.55
C ILE A 72 6.52 -34.22 17.12
N PRO A 73 6.46 -35.56 16.98
CA PRO A 73 7.64 -36.34 16.62
C PRO A 73 8.13 -35.94 15.23
N VAL A 74 9.33 -35.36 15.17
CA VAL A 74 10.05 -35.12 13.92
C VAL A 74 10.61 -36.44 13.40
N SER A 75 10.29 -36.78 12.15
CA SER A 75 10.74 -38.00 11.46
C SER A 75 12.25 -38.21 11.60
N ASN A 76 12.70 -39.45 11.79
CA ASN A 76 14.13 -39.74 11.85
C ASN A 76 14.83 -39.37 10.53
N SER A 77 16.13 -39.09 10.61
CA SER A 77 17.02 -38.69 9.51
C SER A 77 17.14 -39.67 8.33
N LYS A 78 16.54 -40.86 8.41
CA LYS A 78 16.53 -41.87 7.34
C LYS A 78 15.28 -41.85 6.46
N GLY A 79 14.36 -40.89 6.65
CA GLY A 79 13.20 -40.72 5.78
C GLY A 79 12.18 -41.87 5.84
N VAL A 80 12.31 -42.77 6.81
CA VAL A 80 11.30 -43.80 7.06
C VAL A 80 10.18 -43.13 7.85
N VAL A 81 9.01 -43.01 7.22
CA VAL A 81 7.77 -42.60 7.88
C VAL A 81 7.36 -43.73 8.82
N VAL A 82 7.93 -43.71 10.03
CA VAL A 82 7.43 -44.56 11.12
C VAL A 82 6.05 -44.00 11.46
N ALA A 83 5.02 -44.86 11.51
CA ALA A 83 3.68 -44.46 11.93
C ALA A 83 3.80 -43.61 13.19
N ALA A 84 3.40 -42.34 13.10
CA ALA A 84 3.55 -41.41 14.21
C ALA A 84 2.83 -42.00 15.41
N ASN A 85 3.56 -42.26 16.50
CA ASN A 85 2.91 -42.50 17.79
C ASN A 85 1.90 -41.37 17.99
N PHE A 86 0.64 -41.72 18.29
CA PHE A 86 -0.42 -40.74 18.50
C PHE A 86 0.11 -39.64 19.41
N VAL A 87 0.21 -38.42 18.89
CA VAL A 87 0.64 -37.27 19.69
C VAL A 87 -0.42 -37.09 20.76
N THR A 88 -0.06 -37.41 22.00
CA THR A 88 -0.96 -37.22 23.13
C THR A 88 -1.22 -35.73 23.25
N THR A 89 -2.49 -35.33 23.16
CA THR A 89 -2.87 -33.92 23.33
C THR A 89 -2.38 -33.42 24.68
N THR A 90 -1.63 -32.33 24.67
CA THR A 90 -1.06 -31.77 25.90
C THR A 90 -2.19 -31.33 26.83
N PRO A 91 -1.95 -31.23 28.16
CA PRO A 91 -2.92 -30.66 29.08
C PRO A 91 -3.39 -29.26 28.64
N PHE A 92 -2.47 -28.44 28.10
CA PHE A 92 -2.77 -27.12 27.55
C PHE A 92 -3.73 -27.20 26.35
N GLU A 93 -3.43 -28.04 25.34
CA GLU A 93 -4.32 -28.21 24.17
C GLU A 93 -5.72 -28.72 24.56
N ARG A 94 -5.80 -29.63 25.54
CA ARG A 94 -7.09 -30.10 26.07
C ARG A 94 -7.87 -28.95 26.71
N SER A 95 -7.20 -28.06 27.42
CA SER A 95 -7.81 -26.88 28.03
C SER A 95 -8.29 -25.87 26.97
N ILE A 96 -7.48 -25.57 25.95
CA ILE A 96 -7.87 -24.71 24.83
C ILE A 96 -9.10 -25.28 24.11
N LYS A 97 -9.13 -26.59 23.82
CA LYS A 97 -10.28 -27.26 23.19
C LYS A 97 -11.55 -27.13 24.04
N LYS A 98 -11.44 -27.28 25.36
CA LYS A 98 -12.54 -27.10 26.29
C LYS A 98 -13.10 -25.66 26.23
N HIS A 99 -12.23 -24.64 26.32
CA HIS A 99 -12.65 -23.25 26.21
C HIS A 99 -13.25 -22.91 24.84
N HIS A 100 -12.73 -23.49 23.76
CA HIS A 100 -13.30 -23.32 22.42
C HIS A 100 -14.72 -23.90 22.33
N GLN A 101 -14.95 -25.07 22.94
CA GLN A 101 -16.28 -25.67 23.01
C GLN A 101 -17.24 -24.79 23.82
N GLU A 102 -16.84 -24.34 25.02
CA GLU A 102 -17.63 -23.43 25.85
C GLU A 102 -17.95 -22.11 25.14
N PHE A 103 -16.98 -21.54 24.41
CA PHE A 103 -17.17 -20.35 23.60
C PHE A 103 -18.20 -20.57 22.48
N THR A 104 -18.08 -21.68 21.76
CA THR A 104 -19.02 -22.06 20.68
C THR A 104 -20.42 -22.26 21.24
N ASP A 105 -20.55 -22.97 22.37
CA ASP A 105 -21.83 -23.17 23.05
C ASP A 105 -22.45 -21.83 23.43
N LYS A 106 -21.67 -20.88 23.97
CA LYS A 106 -22.16 -19.53 24.28
C LYS A 106 -22.65 -18.76 23.06
N ILE A 107 -22.00 -18.90 21.91
CA ILE A 107 -22.46 -18.29 20.64
C ILE A 107 -23.78 -18.91 20.21
N VAL A 108 -23.88 -20.24 20.17
CA VAL A 108 -25.08 -20.98 19.74
C VAL A 108 -26.29 -20.62 20.60
N HIS A 109 -26.10 -20.46 21.91
CA HIS A 109 -27.16 -20.09 22.83
C HIS A 109 -27.39 -18.57 22.95
N GLY A 110 -26.64 -17.74 22.22
CA GLY A 110 -26.76 -16.27 22.29
C GLY A 110 -26.40 -15.68 23.66
N THR A 111 -25.57 -16.38 24.44
CA THR A 111 -25.17 -15.98 25.80
C THR A 111 -23.75 -15.41 25.88
N LEU A 112 -23.05 -15.28 24.75
CA LEU A 112 -21.70 -14.72 24.70
C LEU A 112 -21.73 -13.21 25.01
N PRO A 113 -21.01 -12.72 26.03
CA PRO A 113 -20.93 -11.29 26.33
C PRO A 113 -20.34 -10.45 25.19
N ILE A 114 -20.89 -9.25 24.98
CA ILE A 114 -20.47 -8.28 23.93
C ILE A 114 -18.97 -7.96 24.00
N LYS A 115 -18.33 -8.04 25.18
CA LYS A 115 -16.90 -7.76 25.33
C LYS A 115 -15.98 -8.69 24.51
N TYR A 116 -16.48 -9.86 24.10
CA TYR A 116 -15.79 -10.85 23.26
C TYR A 116 -16.14 -10.74 21.78
N TYR A 117 -16.77 -9.63 21.37
CA TYR A 117 -17.00 -9.30 19.98
C TYR A 117 -16.00 -8.23 19.56
N CYS A 118 -15.49 -8.35 18.34
CA CYS A 118 -14.69 -7.32 17.67
C CYS A 118 -15.30 -7.05 16.28
N PRO A 119 -15.09 -5.86 15.69
CA PRO A 119 -15.45 -5.63 14.31
C PRO A 119 -14.82 -6.69 13.38
N ASP A 120 -15.54 -7.11 12.35
CA ASP A 120 -15.05 -8.10 11.39
C ASP A 120 -14.36 -7.41 10.23
N ILE A 121 -13.03 -7.50 10.17
CA ILE A 121 -12.23 -6.91 9.09
C ILE A 121 -12.63 -7.45 7.71
N GLU A 122 -13.16 -8.67 7.66
CA GLU A 122 -13.64 -9.34 6.45
C GLU A 122 -14.94 -8.75 5.89
N LYS A 123 -15.63 -7.94 6.69
CA LYS A 123 -16.84 -7.21 6.29
C LYS A 123 -16.53 -5.82 5.74
N THR A 124 -15.28 -5.37 5.78
CA THR A 124 -14.89 -4.08 5.20
C THR A 124 -14.92 -4.13 3.68
N THR A 125 -15.38 -3.04 3.05
CA THR A 125 -15.48 -2.92 1.59
C THR A 125 -14.12 -3.10 0.92
N ILE A 126 -13.06 -2.57 1.52
CA ILE A 126 -11.69 -2.73 1.03
C ILE A 126 -11.30 -4.21 0.97
N VAL A 127 -11.41 -4.95 2.07
CA VAL A 127 -10.98 -6.37 2.12
C VAL A 127 -11.82 -7.24 1.19
N GLN A 128 -13.13 -7.00 1.12
CA GLN A 128 -14.00 -7.71 0.18
C GLN A 128 -13.61 -7.45 -1.28
N THR A 129 -13.28 -6.20 -1.62
CA THR A 129 -12.82 -5.83 -2.96
C THR A 129 -11.49 -6.49 -3.28
N LEU A 130 -10.53 -6.51 -2.35
CA LEU A 130 -9.23 -7.16 -2.53
C LEU A 130 -9.36 -8.68 -2.68
N LYS A 131 -10.26 -9.32 -1.92
CA LYS A 131 -10.60 -10.75 -2.09
C LYS A 131 -11.23 -11.04 -3.44
N ALA A 132 -12.13 -10.17 -3.93
CA ALA A 132 -12.71 -10.29 -5.25
C ALA A 132 -11.66 -10.14 -6.36
N ILE A 133 -10.73 -9.17 -6.22
CA ILE A 133 -9.60 -8.99 -7.14
C ILE A 133 -8.74 -10.26 -7.16
N ASN A 134 -8.35 -10.78 -6.00
CA ASN A 134 -7.52 -11.98 -5.91
C ASN A 134 -8.19 -13.20 -6.55
N LYS A 135 -9.49 -13.38 -6.30
CA LYS A 135 -10.28 -14.46 -6.92
C LYS A 135 -10.30 -14.36 -8.44
N GLU A 136 -10.54 -13.18 -9.00
CA GLU A 136 -10.51 -13.00 -10.46
C GLU A 136 -9.10 -13.19 -11.03
N LEU A 137 -8.05 -12.82 -10.30
CA LEU A 137 -6.66 -13.10 -10.68
C LEU A 137 -6.36 -14.60 -10.67
N ASP A 138 -6.83 -15.35 -9.68
CA ASP A 138 -6.63 -16.80 -9.61
C ASP A 138 -7.35 -17.52 -10.76
N ILE A 139 -8.59 -17.12 -11.06
CA ILE A 139 -9.32 -17.63 -12.25
C ILE A 139 -8.56 -17.27 -13.53
N LEU A 140 -8.04 -16.04 -13.63
CA LEU A 140 -7.27 -15.61 -14.79
C LEU A 140 -6.00 -16.45 -14.94
N LYS A 141 -5.27 -16.76 -13.86
CA LYS A 141 -4.07 -17.61 -13.86
C LYS A 141 -4.35 -19.05 -14.32
N GLU A 142 -5.49 -19.60 -13.93
CA GLU A 142 -5.92 -20.96 -14.31
C GLU A 142 -6.48 -21.04 -15.74
N SER A 143 -6.89 -19.90 -16.32
CA SER A 143 -7.51 -19.86 -17.65
C SER A 143 -6.53 -20.34 -18.72
N VAL A 144 -6.93 -21.35 -19.50
CA VAL A 144 -6.16 -21.88 -20.63
C VAL A 144 -6.54 -21.11 -21.88
N PHE A 145 -5.57 -20.39 -22.45
CA PHE A 145 -5.80 -19.60 -23.66
C PHE A 145 -5.60 -20.48 -24.89
N ASP A 146 -6.70 -20.77 -25.56
CA ASP A 146 -6.70 -21.31 -26.90
C ASP A 146 -7.47 -20.36 -27.81
N GLU A 147 -6.76 -19.68 -28.72
CA GLU A 147 -7.30 -18.74 -29.71
C GLU A 147 -8.39 -19.36 -30.59
N LYS A 148 -8.42 -20.69 -30.71
CA LYS A 148 -9.44 -21.42 -31.47
C LYS A 148 -10.73 -21.65 -30.68
N THR A 149 -10.79 -21.20 -29.43
CA THR A 149 -11.92 -21.41 -28.52
C THR A 149 -12.39 -20.09 -27.90
N ASP A 150 -13.64 -20.04 -27.44
CA ASP A 150 -14.17 -18.87 -26.73
C ASP A 150 -13.50 -18.60 -25.36
N LYS A 151 -12.58 -19.47 -24.91
CA LYS A 151 -11.84 -19.30 -23.64
C LYS A 151 -10.99 -18.02 -23.61
N TYR A 152 -10.60 -17.49 -24.76
CA TYR A 152 -9.93 -16.18 -24.86
C TYR A 152 -10.82 -15.04 -24.36
N LYS A 153 -12.10 -15.01 -24.77
CA LYS A 153 -13.04 -13.96 -24.36
C LYS A 153 -13.30 -14.00 -22.86
N GLU A 154 -13.32 -15.20 -22.28
CA GLU A 154 -13.45 -15.36 -20.83
C GLU A 154 -12.30 -14.66 -20.11
N ALA A 155 -11.05 -14.88 -20.53
CA ALA A 155 -9.91 -14.23 -19.91
C ALA A 155 -9.92 -12.70 -20.05
N GLU A 156 -10.36 -12.17 -21.20
CA GLU A 156 -10.54 -10.73 -21.41
C GLU A 156 -11.58 -10.15 -20.45
N ILE A 157 -12.71 -10.85 -20.26
CA ILE A 157 -13.75 -10.49 -19.29
C ILE A 157 -13.18 -10.49 -17.86
N ARG A 158 -12.40 -11.51 -17.48
CA ARG A 158 -11.75 -11.58 -16.15
C ARG A 158 -10.78 -10.42 -15.94
N ALA A 159 -9.93 -10.13 -16.93
CA ALA A 159 -9.02 -9.00 -16.89
C ALA A 159 -9.76 -7.66 -16.72
N TYR A 160 -10.85 -7.46 -17.45
CA TYR A 160 -11.70 -6.28 -17.31
C TYR A 160 -12.33 -6.18 -15.92
N ASN A 161 -12.81 -7.30 -15.35
CA ASN A 161 -13.36 -7.34 -14.00
C ASN A 161 -12.31 -6.96 -12.94
N VAL A 162 -11.07 -7.46 -13.06
CA VAL A 162 -9.96 -7.06 -12.18
C VAL A 162 -9.77 -5.55 -12.22
N ILE A 163 -9.66 -4.95 -13.42
CA ILE A 163 -9.47 -3.50 -13.56
C ILE A 163 -10.65 -2.74 -12.94
N LYS A 164 -11.89 -3.16 -13.21
CA LYS A 164 -13.09 -2.54 -12.64
C LYS A 164 -13.09 -2.56 -11.11
N LEU A 165 -12.73 -3.69 -10.50
CA LEU A 165 -12.62 -3.83 -9.04
C LEU A 165 -11.49 -2.96 -8.48
N VAL A 166 -10.33 -2.92 -9.15
CA VAL A 166 -9.19 -2.09 -8.72
C VAL A 166 -9.55 -0.60 -8.76
N VAL A 167 -10.22 -0.13 -9.81
CA VAL A 167 -10.69 1.26 -9.91
C VAL A 167 -11.68 1.62 -8.79
N SER A 168 -12.48 0.66 -8.33
CA SER A 168 -13.42 0.90 -7.22
C SER A 168 -12.75 1.18 -5.87
N LEU A 169 -11.45 0.88 -5.74
CA LEU A 169 -10.65 1.25 -4.56
C LEU A 169 -10.27 2.74 -4.50
N GLY A 170 -10.64 3.54 -5.50
CA GLY A 170 -10.41 4.99 -5.50
C GLY A 170 -8.92 5.34 -5.55
N GLU A 171 -8.45 6.16 -4.61
CA GLU A 171 -7.05 6.61 -4.56
C GLU A 171 -6.05 5.47 -4.35
N PHE A 172 -6.50 4.31 -3.83
CA PHE A 172 -5.64 3.16 -3.60
C PHE A 172 -5.41 2.29 -4.83
N ALA A 173 -6.22 2.48 -5.89
CA ALA A 173 -6.12 1.73 -7.13
C ALA A 173 -4.69 1.72 -7.69
N GLN A 174 -3.99 2.85 -7.60
CA GLN A 174 -2.65 3.01 -8.14
C GLN A 174 -1.62 2.07 -7.51
N TYR A 175 -1.71 1.82 -6.21
CA TYR A 175 -0.76 0.95 -5.52
C TYR A 175 -0.95 -0.51 -5.94
N ILE A 176 -2.21 -0.96 -6.03
CA ILE A 176 -2.53 -2.30 -6.53
C ILE A 176 -2.09 -2.45 -7.99
N ILE A 177 -2.35 -1.45 -8.83
CA ILE A 177 -1.90 -1.43 -10.23
C ILE A 177 -0.37 -1.57 -10.32
N ASN A 178 0.37 -0.74 -9.58
CA ASN A 178 1.83 -0.76 -9.59
C ASN A 178 2.36 -2.13 -9.17
N TYR A 179 1.76 -2.74 -8.15
CA TYR A 179 2.10 -4.07 -7.69
C TYR A 179 1.87 -5.12 -8.79
N LEU A 180 0.69 -5.12 -9.41
CA LEU A 180 0.35 -6.05 -10.51
C LEU A 180 1.28 -5.88 -11.72
N GLN A 181 1.73 -4.65 -12.02
CA GLN A 181 2.68 -4.38 -13.10
C GLN A 181 4.11 -4.85 -12.80
N GLN A 182 4.52 -4.72 -11.53
CA GLN A 182 5.86 -5.12 -11.07
C GLN A 182 5.97 -6.63 -10.87
N ASP A 183 4.84 -7.31 -10.67
CA ASP A 183 4.79 -8.74 -10.50
C ASP A 183 5.16 -9.47 -11.81
N LYS A 184 6.40 -9.93 -11.85
CA LYS A 184 6.94 -10.66 -13.00
C LYS A 184 6.29 -12.03 -13.16
N ASP A 185 5.71 -12.57 -12.09
CA ASP A 185 5.31 -13.98 -11.97
C ASP A 185 3.78 -14.18 -11.95
N ASN A 186 2.98 -13.21 -11.49
CA ASN A 186 1.53 -13.42 -11.29
C ASN A 186 0.65 -13.43 -12.54
N ILE A 187 1.19 -13.10 -13.72
CA ILE A 187 0.53 -13.38 -15.01
C ILE A 187 1.41 -14.34 -15.84
N LEU A 188 2.03 -15.33 -15.19
CA LEU A 188 2.44 -16.55 -15.87
C LEU A 188 1.24 -17.48 -15.95
N LEU A 189 0.38 -17.21 -16.92
CA LEU A 189 -0.58 -18.18 -17.43
C LEU A 189 0.17 -19.48 -17.72
N HIS A 190 -0.27 -20.59 -17.14
CA HIS A 190 0.45 -21.86 -17.26
C HIS A 190 0.47 -22.33 -18.73
N ILE A 191 1.55 -22.01 -19.45
CA ILE A 191 1.73 -22.43 -20.83
C ILE A 191 2.16 -23.89 -20.86
N LYS A 192 1.21 -24.82 -21.00
CA LYS A 192 1.53 -26.17 -21.48
C LYS A 192 1.98 -26.06 -22.94
N LYS A 193 3.30 -26.06 -23.18
CA LYS A 193 3.99 -26.24 -24.47
C LYS A 193 3.35 -25.47 -25.65
N ALA A 194 3.70 -24.20 -25.81
CA ALA A 194 3.31 -23.42 -26.99
C ALA A 194 4.51 -23.09 -27.89
N ASN A 195 4.32 -23.27 -29.21
CA ASN A 195 5.26 -22.88 -30.27
C ASN A 195 5.66 -21.39 -30.21
N LYS A 196 6.86 -21.06 -30.71
CA LYS A 196 7.47 -19.71 -30.74
C LYS A 196 6.52 -18.58 -31.16
N SER A 197 5.57 -18.81 -32.08
CA SER A 197 4.61 -17.78 -32.53
C SER A 197 3.64 -17.33 -31.42
N LYS A 198 3.34 -18.17 -30.44
CA LYS A 198 2.49 -17.79 -29.31
C LYS A 198 3.22 -16.86 -28.34
N HIS A 199 4.56 -16.95 -28.24
CA HIS A 199 5.36 -16.07 -27.36
C HIS A 199 5.24 -14.58 -27.74
N ASP A 200 5.18 -14.27 -29.03
CA ASP A 200 4.99 -12.89 -29.50
C ASP A 200 3.55 -12.41 -29.26
N PHE A 201 2.56 -13.28 -29.43
CA PHE A 201 1.17 -13.00 -29.05
C PHE A 201 1.01 -12.74 -27.54
N TRP A 202 1.76 -13.44 -26.69
CA TRP A 202 1.74 -13.24 -25.24
C TRP A 202 2.39 -11.93 -24.81
N LYS A 203 3.48 -11.51 -25.48
CA LYS A 203 3.98 -10.14 -25.32
C LYS A 203 2.90 -9.14 -25.68
N THR A 204 2.11 -9.38 -26.72
CA THR A 204 0.98 -8.52 -27.10
C THR A 204 -0.15 -8.53 -26.07
N LEU A 205 -0.55 -9.68 -25.51
CA LEU A 205 -1.61 -9.72 -24.50
C LEU A 205 -1.17 -9.12 -23.16
N LYS A 206 0.05 -9.42 -22.70
CA LYS A 206 0.64 -8.77 -21.52
C LYS A 206 0.84 -7.29 -21.78
N SER A 207 1.26 -6.90 -22.98
CA SER A 207 1.30 -5.50 -23.39
C SER A 207 -0.10 -4.89 -23.39
N ASN A 208 -1.13 -5.57 -23.88
CA ASN A 208 -2.51 -5.06 -23.93
C ASN A 208 -3.12 -4.97 -22.53
N PHE A 209 -2.86 -5.93 -21.65
CA PHE A 209 -3.25 -5.87 -20.24
C PHE A 209 -2.51 -4.76 -19.52
N ASN A 210 -1.19 -4.68 -19.66
CA ASN A 210 -0.39 -3.59 -19.09
C ASN A 210 -0.76 -2.23 -19.69
N ASN A 211 -1.10 -2.17 -20.97
CA ASN A 211 -1.57 -0.96 -21.65
C ASN A 211 -2.96 -0.61 -21.14
N SER A 212 -3.89 -1.55 -21.02
CA SER A 212 -5.21 -1.32 -20.43
C SER A 212 -5.10 -0.86 -18.99
N ILE A 213 -4.22 -1.46 -18.19
CA ILE A 213 -3.88 -0.99 -16.84
C ILE A 213 -3.27 0.42 -16.89
N SER A 214 -2.31 0.68 -17.78
CA SER A 214 -1.64 1.98 -17.91
C SER A 214 -2.54 3.08 -18.46
N ASN A 215 -3.55 2.71 -19.23
CA ASN A 215 -4.57 3.59 -19.83
C ASN A 215 -5.77 3.79 -18.88
N SER A 216 -6.03 2.83 -17.98
CA SER A 216 -7.03 2.96 -16.89
C SER A 216 -6.45 3.58 -15.62
N LEU A 217 -5.12 3.63 -15.53
CA LEU A 217 -4.33 4.49 -14.66
C LEU A 217 -4.75 5.94 -14.91
N PRO A 218 -5.39 6.63 -13.94
CA PRO A 218 -5.68 8.03 -14.12
C PRO A 218 -4.34 8.78 -14.10
N GLN A 219 -3.86 9.22 -15.27
CA GLN A 219 -3.17 10.51 -15.27
C GLN A 219 -4.14 11.47 -14.59
N GLN A 220 -3.73 12.03 -13.45
CA GLN A 220 -4.58 12.83 -12.58
C GLN A 220 -5.31 13.93 -13.37
N THR A 221 -6.54 13.66 -13.79
CA THR A 221 -7.63 14.64 -13.90
C THR A 221 -8.95 13.87 -13.95
N THR A 222 -9.68 13.99 -12.85
CA THR A 222 -11.06 13.53 -12.63
C THR A 222 -12.07 14.11 -13.65
N GLU A 223 -11.64 15.02 -14.52
CA GLU A 223 -12.43 15.61 -15.61
C GLU A 223 -12.45 14.74 -16.87
N GLN A 224 -11.35 14.09 -17.26
CA GLN A 224 -11.27 13.36 -18.53
C GLN A 224 -12.11 12.06 -18.54
N MET A 225 -12.31 11.43 -17.37
CA MET A 225 -13.19 10.26 -17.23
C MET A 225 -14.68 10.64 -17.26
N LYS A 226 -15.04 11.84 -16.77
CA LYS A 226 -16.37 12.42 -17.02
C LYS A 226 -16.52 12.77 -18.50
N GLU A 227 -15.47 13.30 -19.12
CA GLU A 227 -15.40 13.70 -20.52
C GLU A 227 -15.51 12.51 -21.48
N ASN A 228 -14.89 11.36 -21.18
CA ASN A 228 -14.92 10.16 -22.03
C ASN A 228 -16.26 9.39 -21.92
N LEU A 229 -16.96 9.46 -20.78
CA LEU A 229 -18.35 9.00 -20.65
C LEU A 229 -19.36 9.98 -21.28
N LEU A 230 -19.01 11.27 -21.38
CA LEU A 230 -19.78 12.32 -22.05
C LEU A 230 -19.54 12.37 -23.58
N GLN A 231 -18.35 12.00 -24.07
CA GLN A 231 -18.01 11.91 -25.50
C GLN A 231 -18.75 10.76 -26.20
N LEU A 232 -19.18 9.75 -25.46
CA LEU A 232 -20.02 8.66 -25.96
C LEU A 232 -21.50 9.07 -26.14
N VAL A 233 -21.91 10.27 -25.71
CA VAL A 233 -23.31 10.72 -25.78
C VAL A 233 -23.50 12.14 -26.35
N CYS A 234 -22.50 13.03 -26.41
CA CYS A 234 -22.67 14.40 -26.95
C CYS A 234 -21.41 14.94 -27.67
N CYS A 235 -21.33 14.82 -29.00
CA CYS A 235 -20.37 15.54 -29.85
C CYS A 235 -20.94 16.91 -30.27
N SER A 236 -20.23 18.03 -30.44
CA SER A 236 -18.77 18.25 -30.62
C SER A 236 -18.28 19.70 -30.32
N LYS A 237 -19.08 20.62 -29.76
CA LYS A 237 -18.70 22.07 -29.65
C LYS A 237 -18.61 22.67 -28.25
N GLY A 238 -18.96 21.93 -27.20
CA GLY A 238 -18.81 22.42 -25.83
C GLY A 238 -17.35 22.58 -25.40
N ASN A 239 -16.45 21.80 -26.00
CA ASN A 239 -15.03 21.79 -25.65
C ASN A 239 -14.28 23.03 -26.19
N GLU A 240 -14.69 23.60 -27.32
CA GLU A 240 -14.08 24.83 -27.86
C GLU A 240 -14.25 26.01 -26.90
N ILE A 241 -15.42 26.13 -26.26
CA ILE A 241 -15.74 27.19 -25.31
C ILE A 241 -14.94 27.02 -24.01
N ILE A 242 -14.78 25.77 -23.54
CA ILE A 242 -14.01 25.48 -22.32
C ILE A 242 -12.52 25.72 -22.57
N ASP A 243 -11.99 25.30 -23.73
CA ASP A 243 -10.61 25.53 -24.13
C ASP A 243 -10.29 27.02 -24.27
N GLU A 244 -11.24 27.83 -24.73
CA GLU A 244 -11.10 29.28 -24.85
C GLU A 244 -11.11 29.98 -23.48
N ILE A 245 -11.96 29.50 -22.55
CA ILE A 245 -11.97 29.96 -21.14
C ILE A 245 -10.66 29.61 -20.44
N ASP A 246 -10.13 28.41 -20.65
CA ASP A 246 -8.88 27.97 -20.03
C ASP A 246 -7.66 28.66 -20.66
N LYS A 247 -7.68 28.98 -21.95
CA LYS A 247 -6.67 29.86 -22.60
C LYS A 247 -6.63 31.24 -21.94
N ILE A 248 -7.79 31.86 -21.71
CA ILE A 248 -7.89 33.15 -21.00
C ILE A 248 -7.37 33.04 -19.55
N TYR A 249 -7.60 31.89 -18.91
CA TYR A 249 -7.18 31.66 -17.53
C TYR A 249 -5.66 31.46 -17.39
N LEU A 250 -5.07 30.70 -18.30
CA LEU A 250 -3.65 30.34 -18.30
C LEU A 250 -2.74 31.41 -18.91
N ASP A 251 -3.31 32.37 -19.65
CA ASP A 251 -2.54 33.47 -20.19
C ASP A 251 -1.97 34.36 -19.05
N LYS A 252 -0.66 34.27 -18.84
CA LYS A 252 0.07 35.03 -17.83
C LYS A 252 0.19 36.51 -18.18
N SER A 253 -0.09 36.89 -19.42
CA SER A 253 -0.03 38.29 -19.89
C SER A 253 -1.25 39.11 -19.47
N LEU A 254 -2.37 38.46 -19.15
CA LEU A 254 -3.59 39.13 -18.70
C LEU A 254 -3.52 39.46 -17.21
N SER A 255 -3.75 40.74 -16.89
CA SER A 255 -3.88 41.19 -15.50
C SER A 255 -5.09 40.52 -14.83
N ILE A 256 -4.99 40.32 -13.50
CA ILE A 256 -6.06 39.70 -12.71
C ILE A 256 -7.38 40.44 -12.87
N ASP A 257 -7.36 41.76 -13.03
CA ASP A 257 -8.56 42.58 -13.21
C ASP A 257 -9.22 42.35 -14.57
N ARG A 258 -8.45 42.16 -15.66
CA ARG A 258 -9.00 41.77 -16.96
C ARG A 258 -9.62 40.38 -16.94
N LYS A 259 -9.03 39.43 -16.22
CA LYS A 259 -9.59 38.08 -16.03
C LYS A 259 -10.92 38.12 -15.26
N ILE A 260 -11.07 39.06 -14.32
CA ILE A 260 -12.31 39.25 -13.55
C ILE A 260 -13.43 39.85 -14.43
N VAL A 261 -13.11 40.81 -15.30
CA VAL A 261 -14.09 41.41 -16.24
C VAL A 261 -14.64 40.36 -17.21
N LEU A 262 -13.76 39.57 -17.85
CA LEU A 262 -14.15 38.48 -18.77
C LEU A 262 -15.05 37.43 -18.11
N ILE A 263 -14.81 37.10 -16.84
CA ILE A 263 -15.67 36.18 -16.06
C ILE A 263 -17.03 36.84 -15.73
N GLY A 264 -17.08 38.17 -15.58
CA GLY A 264 -18.31 38.94 -15.44
C GLY A 264 -19.18 38.86 -16.70
N ASP A 265 -18.58 39.03 -17.87
CA ASP A 265 -19.27 38.94 -19.16
C ASP A 265 -19.85 37.54 -19.40
N ILE A 266 -19.11 36.48 -19.06
CA ILE A 266 -19.59 35.09 -19.10
C ILE A 266 -20.79 34.89 -18.17
N LYS A 267 -20.79 35.48 -16.98
CA LYS A 267 -21.91 35.42 -16.04
C LYS A 267 -23.18 36.06 -16.59
N ASP A 268 -23.05 37.15 -17.34
CA ASP A 268 -24.19 37.85 -17.90
C ASP A 268 -24.73 37.13 -19.15
N ILE A 269 -23.86 36.43 -19.92
CA ILE A 269 -24.28 35.46 -20.95
C ILE A 269 -25.10 34.31 -20.33
N PHE A 270 -24.69 33.76 -19.17
CA PHE A 270 -25.46 32.71 -18.49
C PHE A 270 -26.78 33.20 -17.88
N LYS A 271 -26.86 34.44 -17.37
CA LYS A 271 -28.13 35.05 -16.91
C LYS A 271 -29.10 35.32 -18.05
N LEU A 272 -28.61 35.64 -19.25
CA LEU A 272 -29.43 35.76 -20.46
C LEU A 272 -30.03 34.40 -20.86
N GLY A 273 -29.27 33.31 -20.66
CA GLY A 273 -29.76 31.93 -20.81
C GLY A 273 -30.83 31.54 -19.78
N GLU A 274 -30.67 31.87 -18.50
CA GLU A 274 -31.65 31.57 -17.43
C GLU A 274 -33.05 32.20 -17.67
N LYS A 275 -33.19 33.20 -18.56
CA LYS A 275 -34.49 33.76 -18.93
C LYS A 275 -35.23 32.94 -20.00
N ASN A 276 -34.55 32.00 -20.66
CA ASN A 276 -35.10 31.11 -21.69
C ASN A 276 -35.10 29.64 -21.22
N ILE A 277 -35.67 29.39 -20.03
CA ILE A 277 -35.89 28.03 -19.53
C ILE A 277 -37.26 27.56 -20.01
N LYS A 278 -37.28 26.57 -20.90
CA LYS A 278 -38.48 25.79 -21.21
C LYS A 278 -38.17 24.32 -20.96
N ASP A 279 -39.07 23.65 -20.23
CA ASP A 279 -39.04 22.20 -19.99
C ASP A 279 -37.73 21.67 -19.34
N GLY A 280 -37.13 22.45 -18.42
CA GLY A 280 -35.93 22.04 -17.67
C GLY A 280 -34.63 22.10 -18.47
N VAL A 281 -34.67 22.77 -19.62
CA VAL A 281 -33.53 22.97 -20.51
C VAL A 281 -33.37 24.45 -20.82
N VAL A 282 -32.12 24.88 -20.99
CA VAL A 282 -31.72 26.27 -21.11
C VAL A 282 -31.03 26.47 -22.44
N SER A 283 -31.55 27.38 -23.24
CA SER A 283 -30.97 27.76 -24.52
C SER A 283 -30.03 28.96 -24.36
N ILE A 284 -28.78 28.80 -24.75
CA ILE A 284 -27.77 29.86 -24.81
C ILE A 284 -27.40 30.08 -26.27
N PHE A 285 -27.49 31.33 -26.73
CA PHE A 285 -27.07 31.70 -28.07
C PHE A 285 -25.64 32.24 -28.04
N PHE A 286 -24.76 31.65 -28.85
CA PHE A 286 -23.38 32.10 -29.04
C PHE A 286 -23.04 32.07 -30.52
N ASP A 287 -22.57 33.19 -31.08
CA ASP A 287 -22.37 33.39 -32.53
C ASP A 287 -23.54 32.90 -33.38
N GLU A 288 -24.73 33.41 -33.06
CA GLU A 288 -26.00 33.12 -33.77
C GLU A 288 -26.43 31.63 -33.75
N LYS A 289 -25.76 30.79 -32.96
CA LYS A 289 -26.11 29.37 -32.79
C LYS A 289 -26.70 29.10 -31.42
N GLU A 290 -27.79 28.35 -31.40
CA GLU A 290 -28.47 27.93 -30.18
C GLU A 290 -27.80 26.67 -29.60
N TYR A 291 -27.46 26.74 -28.33
CA TYR A 291 -26.93 25.62 -27.55
C TYR A 291 -27.85 25.32 -26.38
N ILE A 292 -28.31 24.08 -26.31
CA ILE A 292 -29.35 23.64 -25.38
C ILE A 292 -28.69 22.81 -24.27
N PHE A 293 -28.83 23.24 -23.02
CA PHE A 293 -28.23 22.59 -21.85
C PHE A 293 -29.28 22.25 -20.79
N PRO A 294 -29.23 21.06 -20.16
CA PRO A 294 -30.11 20.78 -19.03
C PRO A 294 -29.77 21.71 -17.85
N GLU A 295 -30.80 22.19 -17.14
CA GLU A 295 -30.71 23.23 -16.11
C GLU A 295 -29.67 22.91 -15.01
N TRP A 296 -29.62 21.65 -14.57
CA TRP A 296 -28.66 21.20 -13.54
C TRP A 296 -27.19 21.38 -13.98
N LYS A 297 -26.91 21.30 -15.29
CA LYS A 297 -25.56 21.44 -15.84
C LYS A 297 -25.10 22.90 -15.80
N ILE A 298 -25.97 23.85 -16.14
CA ILE A 298 -25.67 25.28 -16.00
C ILE A 298 -25.47 25.63 -14.53
N LYS A 299 -26.33 25.14 -13.63
CA LYS A 299 -26.20 25.37 -12.19
C LYS A 299 -24.84 24.89 -11.66
N SER A 300 -24.40 23.70 -12.07
CA SER A 300 -23.09 23.15 -11.71
C SER A 300 -21.92 24.01 -12.22
N ILE A 301 -21.98 24.49 -13.47
CA ILE A 301 -20.96 25.38 -14.05
C ILE A 301 -20.91 26.71 -13.29
N VAL A 302 -22.08 27.31 -13.02
CA VAL A 302 -22.21 28.57 -12.29
C VAL A 302 -21.63 28.44 -10.88
N ASP A 303 -21.90 27.35 -10.17
CA ASP A 303 -21.38 27.14 -8.82
C ASP A 303 -19.87 26.90 -8.81
N CYS A 304 -19.33 26.17 -9.80
CA CYS A 304 -17.88 26.03 -10.00
C CYS A 304 -17.20 27.40 -10.21
N CYS A 305 -17.79 28.26 -11.04
CA CYS A 305 -17.31 29.61 -11.29
C CYS A 305 -17.35 30.49 -10.02
N LYS A 306 -18.41 30.39 -9.20
CA LYS A 306 -18.51 31.11 -7.91
C LYS A 306 -17.40 30.70 -6.95
N ASP A 307 -17.12 29.41 -6.83
CA ASP A 307 -16.08 28.88 -5.94
C ASP A 307 -14.67 29.31 -6.36
N ARG A 308 -14.38 29.27 -7.67
CA ARG A 308 -13.12 29.79 -8.22
C ARG A 308 -12.97 31.29 -7.96
N LEU A 309 -14.02 32.08 -8.15
CA LEU A 309 -14.02 33.51 -7.86
C LEU A 309 -13.77 33.79 -6.36
N LYS A 310 -14.36 33.00 -5.47
CA LYS A 310 -14.17 33.10 -4.01
C LYS A 310 -12.71 32.82 -3.62
N LYS A 311 -12.08 31.80 -4.21
CA LYS A 311 -10.66 31.47 -3.99
C LYS A 311 -9.73 32.59 -4.47
N LEU A 312 -10.03 33.22 -5.61
CA LEU A 312 -9.24 34.35 -6.13
C LEU A 312 -9.31 35.58 -5.21
N LYS A 313 -10.51 35.93 -4.75
CA LYS A 313 -10.69 37.03 -3.77
C LYS A 313 -9.96 36.75 -2.46
N ARG A 314 -9.94 35.48 -1.99
CA ARG A 314 -9.18 35.08 -0.80
C ARG A 314 -7.67 35.27 -0.98
N ARG A 315 -7.11 34.85 -2.13
CA ARG A 315 -5.68 35.04 -2.44
C ARG A 315 -5.28 36.52 -2.53
N GLN A 316 -6.16 37.40 -3.03
CA GLN A 316 -5.91 38.84 -3.00
C GLN A 316 -5.84 39.38 -1.55
N ARG A 317 -6.70 38.89 -0.65
CA ARG A 317 -6.67 39.26 0.77
C ARG A 317 -5.44 38.71 1.51
N GLU A 318 -5.04 37.48 1.22
CA GLU A 318 -3.85 36.85 1.82
C GLU A 318 -2.55 37.53 1.38
N LYS A 319 -2.46 38.00 0.13
CA LYS A 319 -1.32 38.82 -0.34
C LYS A 319 -1.29 40.22 0.26
N ALA A 320 -2.41 40.71 0.78
CA ALA A 320 -2.52 42.03 1.41
C ALA A 320 -2.22 42.00 2.93
N LEU A 321 -1.97 40.83 3.52
CA LEU A 321 -1.64 40.69 4.95
C LEU A 321 -0.12 40.54 5.14
N PRO A 322 0.50 41.26 6.09
CA PRO A 322 1.93 41.12 6.38
C PRO A 322 2.26 39.73 6.99
N PRO A 323 3.44 39.16 6.71
CA PRO A 323 3.81 37.81 7.12
C PRO A 323 3.95 37.70 8.66
N GLN A 324 3.25 36.73 9.25
CA GLN A 324 3.36 36.40 10.67
C GLN A 324 4.62 35.58 10.97
N GLN A 325 5.35 35.98 12.01
CA GLN A 325 6.54 35.31 12.54
C GLN A 325 6.16 34.00 13.25
N ASN A 326 6.75 32.87 12.86
CA ASN A 326 6.59 31.57 13.54
C ASN A 326 7.83 31.24 14.39
N ASN A 327 7.56 30.68 15.58
CA ASN A 327 8.50 30.38 16.68
C ASN A 327 9.61 29.34 16.33
N PRO A 328 10.86 29.45 16.86
CA PRO A 328 11.99 28.61 16.47
C PRO A 328 12.40 27.46 17.44
N ASN A 329 11.57 27.05 18.41
CA ASN A 329 12.05 26.22 19.55
C ASN A 329 11.85 24.68 19.46
N SER A 330 12.12 24.01 18.33
CA SER A 330 12.29 22.54 18.31
C SER A 330 13.59 22.10 17.63
N LEU A 331 14.71 22.39 18.29
CA LEU A 331 16.02 21.82 17.94
C LEU A 331 15.97 20.29 18.14
N LYS A 332 15.79 19.55 17.04
CA LYS A 332 16.05 18.10 16.94
C LYS A 332 17.48 17.84 17.41
N ARG A 333 17.67 17.18 18.56
CA ARG A 333 18.98 16.64 18.94
C ARG A 333 19.45 15.70 17.83
N SER A 334 20.66 15.91 17.32
CA SER A 334 21.29 14.99 16.37
C SER A 334 21.56 13.67 17.09
N GLU A 335 20.95 12.58 16.63
CA GLU A 335 21.21 11.25 17.15
C GLU A 335 22.53 10.74 16.54
N HIS A 336 23.50 10.36 17.38
CA HIS A 336 24.77 9.75 17.00
C HIS A 336 24.64 8.22 16.92
N LEU A 337 25.57 7.54 16.23
CA LEU A 337 25.54 6.08 16.10
C LEU A 337 25.78 5.38 17.45
N SER A 338 26.59 5.99 18.30
CA SER A 338 26.82 5.52 19.68
C SER A 338 25.56 5.53 20.54
N ASP A 339 24.59 6.38 20.20
CA ASP A 339 23.34 6.53 20.99
C ASP A 339 22.33 5.41 20.68
N ILE A 340 22.48 4.73 19.54
CA ILE A 340 21.56 3.66 19.11
C ILE A 340 22.11 2.26 19.34
N ILE A 341 23.43 2.11 19.54
CA ILE A 341 24.08 0.82 19.85
C ILE A 341 23.86 0.49 21.34
N THR A 342 23.34 -0.71 21.63
CA THR A 342 22.96 -1.15 22.99
C THR A 342 24.11 -1.68 23.84
N ASP A 343 25.35 -1.61 23.37
CA ASP A 343 26.54 -2.11 24.06
C ASP A 343 27.23 -1.05 24.94
N GLU A 344 27.84 -1.46 26.05
CA GLU A 344 28.56 -0.55 26.96
C GLU A 344 29.78 0.12 26.29
N LYS A 345 30.42 -0.58 25.34
CA LYS A 345 31.55 -0.09 24.54
C LYS A 345 31.10 0.60 23.24
N SER A 346 29.87 1.13 23.17
CA SER A 346 29.30 1.71 21.94
C SER A 346 30.21 2.74 21.27
N LYS A 347 30.86 3.62 22.04
CA LYS A 347 31.80 4.63 21.51
C LYS A 347 33.05 4.01 20.88
N GLU A 348 33.62 2.99 21.52
CA GLU A 348 34.80 2.28 21.03
C GLU A 348 34.48 1.51 19.75
N ILE A 349 33.31 0.86 19.71
CA ILE A 349 32.81 0.15 18.52
C ILE A 349 32.66 1.13 17.34
N VAL A 350 32.04 2.29 17.56
CA VAL A 350 31.86 3.31 16.51
C VAL A 350 33.19 3.82 15.99
N GLU A 351 34.15 4.11 16.87
CA GLU A 351 35.48 4.58 16.45
C GLU A 351 36.26 3.50 15.69
N ALA A 352 36.22 2.24 16.16
CA ALA A 352 36.85 1.13 15.47
C ALA A 352 36.24 0.86 14.09
N ILE A 353 34.92 1.05 13.93
CA ILE A 353 34.23 0.99 12.65
C ILE A 353 34.70 2.11 11.73
N LYS A 354 34.80 3.35 12.23
CA LYS A 354 35.24 4.50 11.43
C LYS A 354 36.65 4.31 10.88
N VAL A 355 37.56 3.81 11.72
CA VAL A 355 38.95 3.55 11.34
C VAL A 355 39.05 2.41 10.32
N LYS A 356 38.41 1.27 10.58
CA LYS A 356 38.54 0.07 9.73
C LYS A 356 37.80 0.18 8.40
N TYR A 357 36.62 0.78 8.41
CA TYR A 357 35.72 0.85 7.27
C TYR A 357 35.60 2.26 6.71
N LYS A 358 36.71 3.00 6.66
CA LYS A 358 36.78 4.33 6.05
C LYS A 358 36.24 4.30 4.61
N ASN A 359 35.42 5.29 4.26
CA ASN A 359 34.74 5.41 2.97
C ASN A 359 33.73 4.29 2.65
N ILE A 360 33.21 3.58 3.66
CA ILE A 360 32.10 2.64 3.46
C ILE A 360 30.86 3.38 2.96
N LYS A 361 30.23 2.86 1.91
CA LYS A 361 29.02 3.42 1.31
C LYS A 361 28.15 2.35 0.66
N GLY A 362 26.89 2.70 0.45
CA GLY A 362 25.95 1.88 -0.31
C GLY A 362 25.75 0.48 0.28
N LYS A 363 25.93 -0.55 -0.55
CA LYS A 363 25.75 -1.95 -0.18
C LYS A 363 26.59 -2.37 1.03
N ARG A 364 27.85 -1.92 1.14
CA ARG A 364 28.71 -2.26 2.28
C ARG A 364 28.19 -1.70 3.59
N LEU A 365 27.61 -0.50 3.57
CA LEU A 365 26.97 0.12 4.73
C LEU A 365 25.77 -0.70 5.22
N ARG A 366 25.03 -1.32 4.30
CA ARG A 366 23.95 -2.25 4.63
C ARG A 366 24.48 -3.53 5.28
N ILE A 367 25.60 -4.07 4.80
CA ILE A 367 26.24 -5.25 5.42
C ILE A 367 26.70 -4.92 6.85
N LEU A 368 27.23 -3.71 7.08
CA LEU A 368 27.56 -3.24 8.43
C LEU A 368 26.34 -3.18 9.36
N LEU A 369 25.20 -2.67 8.89
CA LEU A 369 23.96 -2.70 9.67
C LEU A 369 23.56 -4.13 10.02
N MET A 370 23.62 -5.06 9.05
CA MET A 370 23.29 -6.47 9.30
C MET A 370 24.24 -7.10 10.33
N ALA A 371 25.54 -6.78 10.28
CA ALA A 371 26.51 -7.26 11.28
C ALA A 371 26.14 -6.80 12.70
N LEU A 372 25.79 -5.52 12.87
CA LEU A 372 25.36 -4.98 14.16
C LEU A 372 24.04 -5.60 14.65
N GLN A 373 23.14 -5.97 13.73
CA GLN A 373 21.90 -6.67 14.07
C GLN A 373 22.11 -8.14 14.44
N GLU A 374 23.09 -8.82 13.82
CA GLU A 374 23.47 -10.21 14.18
C GLU A 374 24.20 -10.27 15.53
N LEU A 375 24.92 -9.21 15.89
CA LEU A 375 25.55 -9.04 17.20
C LEU A 375 24.58 -8.52 18.27
N GLU A 376 23.30 -8.34 17.94
CA GLU A 376 22.26 -7.83 18.86
C GLU A 376 22.52 -6.41 19.41
N PHE A 377 23.40 -5.64 18.77
CA PHE A 377 23.64 -4.22 19.10
C PHE A 377 22.57 -3.28 18.58
N LEU A 378 21.79 -3.75 17.60
CA LEU A 378 20.67 -3.02 17.02
C LEU A 378 19.47 -3.94 16.83
N PRO A 379 18.23 -3.45 16.99
CA PRO A 379 17.04 -4.24 16.72
C PRO A 379 16.95 -4.61 15.23
N LYS A 380 16.41 -5.80 14.93
CA LYS A 380 16.26 -6.29 13.56
C LYS A 380 15.27 -5.47 12.72
N ASN A 381 14.30 -4.82 13.35
CA ASN A 381 13.16 -4.16 12.69
C ASN A 381 13.24 -2.63 12.77
N ARG A 382 12.81 -1.95 11.70
CA ARG A 382 12.58 -0.48 11.61
C ARG A 382 13.76 0.45 11.99
N ILE A 383 14.99 -0.05 12.05
CA ILE A 383 16.17 0.76 12.44
C ILE A 383 16.97 1.34 11.25
N ALA A 384 16.74 0.86 10.02
CA ALA A 384 17.61 1.19 8.88
C ALA A 384 17.69 2.69 8.57
N ALA A 385 16.56 3.41 8.62
CA ALA A 385 16.52 4.86 8.39
C ALA A 385 17.24 5.63 9.49
N LYS A 386 17.05 5.22 10.75
CA LYS A 386 17.71 5.81 11.92
C LYS A 386 19.23 5.57 11.86
N PHE A 387 19.64 4.34 11.60
CA PHE A 387 21.04 3.97 11.43
C PHE A 387 21.72 4.76 10.30
N HIS A 388 21.06 4.92 9.14
CA HIS A 388 21.59 5.72 8.04
C HIS A 388 21.77 7.20 8.45
N ALA A 389 20.78 7.78 9.13
CA ALA A 389 20.87 9.15 9.63
C ALA A 389 22.01 9.33 10.65
N CYS A 390 22.16 8.39 11.60
CA CYS A 390 23.26 8.40 12.56
C CYS A 390 24.63 8.28 11.89
N CYS A 391 24.79 7.36 10.93
CA CYS A 391 26.03 7.24 10.16
C CYS A 391 26.35 8.52 9.38
N LYS A 392 25.31 9.21 8.87
CA LYS A 392 25.48 10.47 8.13
C LYS A 392 26.01 11.59 9.03
N ASN A 393 25.66 11.56 10.32
CA ASN A 393 26.12 12.52 11.30
C ASN A 393 27.53 12.17 11.80
N ASP A 394 27.84 10.88 11.97
CA ASP A 394 29.08 10.42 12.60
C ASP A 394 30.24 10.23 11.63
N PHE A 395 29.97 9.90 10.37
CA PHE A 395 31.02 9.62 9.39
C PHE A 395 31.37 10.88 8.63
N ASP A 396 32.66 11.24 8.61
CA ASP A 396 33.18 12.42 7.91
C ASP A 396 33.26 12.23 6.38
N TRP A 397 32.49 11.31 5.81
CA TRP A 397 32.47 11.02 4.38
C TRP A 397 31.05 10.76 3.86
N GLU A 398 30.89 10.91 2.54
CA GLU A 398 29.62 10.71 1.87
C GLU A 398 29.20 9.23 1.89
N ILE A 399 28.22 8.92 2.74
CA ILE A 399 27.49 7.67 2.70
C ILE A 399 26.33 7.83 1.71
N ALA A 400 26.29 6.99 0.66
CA ALA A 400 25.32 7.06 -0.43
C ALA A 400 23.84 7.16 0.03
N SER A 401 22.92 7.39 -0.91
CA SER A 401 21.49 7.56 -0.61
C SER A 401 20.89 6.39 0.18
N TYR A 402 19.84 6.69 0.97
CA TYR A 402 19.13 5.72 1.80
C TYR A 402 18.64 4.49 1.01
N ASN A 403 18.34 4.65 -0.28
CA ASN A 403 17.92 3.55 -1.15
C ASN A 403 18.91 2.38 -1.18
N ALA A 404 20.19 2.62 -0.90
CA ALA A 404 21.19 1.56 -0.82
C ALA A 404 21.06 0.66 0.43
N MET A 405 20.21 1.02 1.39
CA MET A 405 19.86 0.24 2.58
C MET A 405 18.76 -0.80 2.34
N ASP A 406 18.20 -0.86 1.12
CA ASP A 406 17.16 -1.81 0.75
C ASP A 406 17.70 -3.26 0.74
N LYS A 407 16.88 -4.20 1.22
CA LYS A 407 17.21 -5.63 1.36
C LYS A 407 17.59 -6.28 0.03
N LYS A 408 17.10 -5.75 -1.10
CA LYS A 408 17.35 -6.31 -2.44
C LYS A 408 18.82 -6.34 -2.87
N TYR A 409 19.70 -5.61 -2.18
CA TYR A 409 21.12 -5.52 -2.54
C TYR A 409 22.01 -6.57 -1.88
N PHE A 410 21.52 -7.30 -0.87
CA PHE A 410 22.27 -8.38 -0.21
C PHE A 410 22.01 -9.71 -0.93
N LYS A 411 23.08 -10.36 -1.38
CA LYS A 411 23.03 -11.67 -2.03
C LYS A 411 23.27 -12.76 -1.01
N ILE A 412 22.35 -13.72 -0.93
CA ILE A 412 22.54 -14.94 -0.16
C ILE A 412 23.29 -15.95 -1.04
N GLY A 413 24.13 -16.79 -0.43
CA GLY A 413 24.77 -17.92 -1.10
C GLY A 413 23.76 -18.92 -1.68
N PHE A 414 24.26 -19.93 -2.38
CA PHE A 414 23.41 -20.93 -3.03
C PHE A 414 23.95 -22.34 -2.83
N LYS A 415 23.04 -23.31 -2.82
CA LYS A 415 23.39 -24.74 -2.81
C LYS A 415 23.65 -25.23 -4.23
N THR A 416 24.76 -25.92 -4.42
CA THR A 416 25.07 -26.61 -5.67
C THR A 416 24.16 -27.81 -5.88
N LYS A 417 24.11 -28.36 -7.10
CA LYS A 417 23.42 -29.62 -7.39
C LYS A 417 23.93 -30.80 -6.56
N LYS A 418 25.15 -30.71 -6.02
CA LYS A 418 25.76 -31.74 -5.16
C LYS A 418 25.39 -31.58 -3.68
N GLY A 419 24.67 -30.53 -3.32
CA GLY A 419 24.27 -30.22 -1.95
C GLY A 419 25.21 -29.26 -1.21
N ASP A 420 26.41 -29.01 -1.73
CA ASP A 420 27.39 -28.10 -1.13
C ASP A 420 26.87 -26.66 -1.14
N TYR A 421 26.99 -25.94 -0.02
CA TYR A 421 26.66 -24.51 0.07
C TYR A 421 27.85 -23.64 -0.33
N ILE A 422 27.66 -22.75 -1.29
CA ILE A 422 28.64 -21.74 -1.69
C ILE A 422 28.18 -20.38 -1.16
N GLU A 423 28.92 -19.86 -0.19
CA GLU A 423 28.69 -18.54 0.39
C GLU A 423 28.88 -17.43 -0.65
N SER A 424 27.99 -16.44 -0.61
CA SER A 424 28.16 -15.23 -1.41
C SER A 424 29.32 -14.38 -0.87
N ASP A 425 29.82 -13.45 -1.69
CA ASP A 425 30.83 -12.48 -1.23
C ASP A 425 30.27 -11.57 -0.11
N ASP A 426 28.96 -11.35 -0.08
CA ASP A 426 28.30 -10.51 0.93
C ASP A 426 28.24 -11.22 2.29
N GLU A 427 28.01 -12.54 2.30
CA GLU A 427 28.05 -13.35 3.52
C GLU A 427 29.47 -13.45 4.08
N LYS A 428 30.47 -13.56 3.20
CA LYS A 428 31.88 -13.53 3.62
C LYS A 428 32.24 -12.18 4.23
N GLU A 429 31.84 -11.08 3.60
CA GLU A 429 32.07 -9.74 4.13
C GLU A 429 31.33 -9.53 5.46
N LEU A 430 30.08 -9.99 5.58
CA LEU A 430 29.31 -9.96 6.84
C LEU A 430 30.06 -10.65 7.98
N LYS A 431 30.54 -11.88 7.74
CA LYS A 431 31.34 -12.64 8.73
C LYS A 431 32.63 -11.95 9.10
N GLN A 432 33.31 -11.31 8.15
CA GLN A 432 34.52 -10.53 8.41
C GLN A 432 34.23 -9.32 9.31
N ILE A 433 33.13 -8.61 9.05
CA ILE A 433 32.72 -7.46 9.88
C ILE A 433 32.40 -7.92 11.30
N ILE A 434 31.61 -8.99 11.43
CA ILE A 434 31.24 -9.57 12.73
C ILE A 434 32.50 -10.01 13.51
N SER A 435 33.41 -10.73 12.87
CA SER A 435 34.66 -11.18 13.48
C SER A 435 35.53 -10.01 13.94
N TYR A 436 35.59 -8.93 13.16
CA TYR A 436 36.33 -7.73 13.53
C TYR A 436 35.71 -7.02 14.73
N ILE A 437 34.39 -6.78 14.72
CA ILE A 437 33.71 -6.09 15.83
C ILE A 437 33.85 -6.91 17.13
N ASN A 438 33.70 -8.24 17.06
CA ASN A 438 33.96 -9.11 18.21
C ASN A 438 35.39 -9.00 18.73
N SER A 439 36.39 -8.81 17.86
CA SER A 439 37.78 -8.63 18.31
C SER A 439 37.99 -7.31 19.06
N VAL A 440 37.25 -6.25 18.73
CA VAL A 440 37.27 -4.95 19.42
C VAL A 440 36.59 -5.05 20.79
N ILE A 441 35.54 -5.84 20.91
CA ILE A 441 34.81 -6.01 22.18
C ILE A 441 35.62 -6.82 23.18
N ASN A 442 36.32 -7.84 22.69
CA ASN A 442 37.12 -8.75 23.52
C ASN A 442 38.54 -8.23 23.80
N SER A 443 38.95 -7.10 23.21
CA SER A 443 40.14 -6.34 23.63
C SER A 443 39.80 -5.42 24.79
#